data_AF-A0A522X6B0-F1
#
_entry.id   AF-A0A522X6B0-F1
#
_cell.length_a   1.000
_cell.length_b   1.000
_cell.length_c   1.000
_cell.angle_alpha   90.00
_cell.angle_beta   90.00
_cell.angle_gamma   90.00
#
_symmetry.space_group_name_H-M   'P 1'
#
loop_
_entity.id
_entity.type
_entity.pdbx_description
1 polymer ?
#
loop_
_entity_poly.entity_id
_entity_poly.type
_entity_poly.pdbx_seq_one_letter_code
_entity_poly.pdbx_strand_id
1 'polypeptide(L)'
;MTLSGNISAGLPEASRRLAAAWFAFAVAALGVSTLYALLLIASRTPGVGALLPGHDFFYSALALHVDLSVIVWVLAAGSALLALASPPRAAWVGWLALALGVGGAILMALGPLPGQVEVLKSNYVPVLRSWPFLAGLGMFGAAAASMALRTVALLRPWKAEAGERPAMLAVYGAAWGVLLAALAAGWGFVLIPGILEPAAYFEMLFWGPGHILQLANMLFMLAAWLWLANAPARGTPPDTRTSSGLGAAWGLAAPAGRYGSRVVLFLGVFPLLAVPALLFAYPPASAEFKTGFTELMRWGSWLAA
;
A
#
# COMPACT_ATOMS: atom_id res chain seq x y z
N MET A 1 -23.74 -26.40 -2.32
CA MET A 1 -23.39 -25.61 -3.51
C MET A 1 -21.88 -25.60 -3.59
N THR A 2 -21.33 -26.43 -4.46
CA THR A 2 -19.90 -26.73 -4.59
C THR A 2 -19.24 -25.72 -5.52
N LEU A 3 -18.36 -24.87 -4.99
CA LEU A 3 -17.50 -24.01 -5.81
C LEU A 3 -16.29 -24.83 -6.27
N SER A 4 -16.48 -25.59 -7.34
CA SER A 4 -15.40 -26.18 -8.12
C SER A 4 -14.96 -25.21 -9.22
N GLY A 5 -13.67 -24.91 -9.27
CA GLY A 5 -13.00 -24.44 -10.50
C GLY A 5 -12.81 -22.93 -10.60
N ASN A 6 -11.54 -22.54 -10.81
CA ASN A 6 -11.06 -21.20 -11.13
C ASN A 6 -11.45 -20.10 -10.12
N ILE A 7 -10.46 -19.56 -9.40
CA ILE A 7 -10.59 -18.32 -8.61
C ILE A 7 -11.20 -17.20 -9.46
N SER A 8 -10.98 -17.23 -10.78
CA SER A 8 -11.62 -16.33 -11.73
C SER A 8 -13.11 -16.63 -11.97
N ALA A 9 -13.58 -17.88 -12.03
CA ALA A 9 -14.93 -18.23 -12.51
C ALA A 9 -16.06 -17.90 -11.51
N GLY A 10 -15.75 -17.74 -10.21
CA GLY A 10 -16.74 -17.40 -9.18
C GLY A 10 -16.82 -15.91 -8.80
N LEU A 11 -15.85 -15.09 -9.21
CA LEU A 11 -15.82 -13.67 -8.82
C LEU A 11 -16.74 -12.81 -9.71
N PRO A 12 -17.52 -11.87 -9.14
CA PRO A 12 -18.34 -10.96 -9.93
C PRO A 12 -17.50 -10.15 -10.93
N GLU A 13 -17.93 -10.10 -12.19
CA GLU A 13 -17.21 -9.44 -13.29
C GLU A 13 -16.85 -7.98 -12.96
N ALA A 14 -17.74 -7.25 -12.29
CA ALA A 14 -17.50 -5.88 -11.87
C ALA A 14 -16.29 -5.75 -10.92
N SER A 15 -16.12 -6.67 -9.97
CA SER A 15 -14.97 -6.70 -9.05
C SER A 15 -13.68 -7.02 -9.81
N ARG A 16 -13.73 -7.97 -10.75
CA ARG A 16 -12.57 -8.33 -11.61
C ARG A 16 -12.10 -7.16 -12.46
N ARG A 17 -13.02 -6.46 -13.12
CA ARG A 17 -12.70 -5.29 -13.95
C ARG A 17 -12.09 -4.15 -13.15
N LEU A 18 -12.68 -3.84 -12.00
CA LEU A 18 -12.16 -2.80 -11.12
C LEU A 18 -10.76 -3.17 -10.62
N ALA A 19 -10.54 -4.41 -10.20
CA ALA A 19 -9.24 -4.89 -9.76
C ALA A 19 -8.19 -4.82 -10.89
N ALA A 20 -8.56 -5.24 -12.11
CA ALA A 20 -7.67 -5.17 -13.27
C ALA A 20 -7.27 -3.72 -13.59
N ALA A 21 -8.21 -2.77 -13.48
CA ALA A 21 -7.93 -1.36 -13.71
C ALA A 21 -6.98 -0.75 -12.65
N TRP A 22 -7.20 -1.06 -11.37
CA TRP A 22 -6.28 -0.68 -10.28
C TRP A 22 -4.89 -1.31 -10.44
N PHE A 23 -4.83 -2.57 -10.86
CA PHE A 23 -3.56 -3.26 -11.09
C PHE A 23 -2.81 -2.68 -12.29
N ALA A 24 -3.52 -2.38 -13.39
CA ALA A 24 -2.94 -1.70 -14.54
C ALA A 24 -2.37 -0.33 -14.16
N PHE A 25 -3.08 0.43 -13.33
CA PHE A 25 -2.57 1.68 -12.78
C PHE A 25 -1.33 1.47 -11.90
N ALA A 26 -1.31 0.44 -11.05
CA ALA A 26 -0.12 0.11 -10.26
C ALA A 26 1.10 -0.18 -11.15
N VAL A 27 0.93 -1.02 -12.19
CA VAL A 27 1.98 -1.34 -13.16
C VAL A 27 2.46 -0.09 -13.90
N ALA A 28 1.54 0.79 -14.31
CA ALA A 28 1.90 2.05 -14.94
C ALA A 28 2.72 2.95 -14.00
N ALA A 29 2.31 3.09 -12.73
CA ALA A 29 3.04 3.86 -11.73
C ALA A 29 4.46 3.30 -11.50
N LEU A 30 4.61 1.98 -11.41
CA LEU A 30 5.92 1.34 -11.30
C LEU A 30 6.77 1.56 -12.55
N GLY A 31 6.17 1.50 -13.75
CA GLY A 31 6.84 1.81 -15.01
C GLY A 31 7.39 3.23 -15.03
N VAL A 32 6.58 4.23 -14.67
CA VAL A 32 7.01 5.63 -14.58
C VAL A 32 8.07 5.82 -13.49
N SER A 33 7.92 5.18 -12.33
CA SER A 33 8.94 5.18 -11.28
C SER A 33 10.28 4.62 -11.78
N THR A 34 10.25 3.57 -12.59
CA THR A 34 11.45 2.98 -13.21
C THR A 34 12.12 3.96 -14.17
N LEU A 35 11.35 4.76 -14.92
CA LEU A 35 11.92 5.84 -15.75
C LEU A 35 12.65 6.86 -14.88
N TYR A 36 12.09 7.26 -13.73
CA TYR A 36 12.81 8.13 -12.78
C TYR A 36 14.08 7.46 -12.23
N ALA A 37 14.07 6.16 -11.95
CA ALA A 37 15.28 5.43 -11.55
C ALA A 37 16.39 5.51 -12.62
N LEU A 38 16.03 5.38 -13.90
CA LEU A 38 16.98 5.56 -15.01
C LEU A 38 17.52 7.00 -15.07
N LEU A 39 16.68 8.00 -14.82
CA LEU A 39 17.09 9.41 -14.75
C LEU A 39 18.05 9.66 -13.57
N LEU A 40 17.81 9.00 -12.42
CA LEU A 40 18.72 9.04 -11.27
C LEU A 40 20.09 8.48 -11.63
N ILE A 41 20.14 7.32 -12.28
CA ILE A 41 21.39 6.72 -12.76
C ILE A 41 22.08 7.68 -13.74
N ALA A 42 21.35 8.16 -14.75
CA ALA A 42 21.89 9.07 -15.77
C ALA A 42 22.49 10.36 -15.17
N SER A 43 21.82 10.96 -14.18
CA SER A 43 22.30 12.16 -13.50
C SER A 43 23.57 11.95 -12.66
N ARG A 44 23.89 10.70 -12.31
CA ARG A 44 25.12 10.33 -11.58
C ARG A 44 26.21 9.77 -12.50
N THR A 45 25.91 9.53 -13.77
CA THR A 45 26.88 9.05 -14.76
C THR A 45 27.73 10.21 -15.29
N PRO A 46 29.08 10.14 -15.16
CA PRO A 46 29.97 11.16 -15.72
C PRO A 46 29.73 11.39 -17.22
N GLY A 47 29.74 12.65 -17.67
CA GLY A 47 29.44 13.03 -19.05
C GLY A 47 27.94 13.16 -19.36
N VAL A 48 27.12 12.18 -18.94
CA VAL A 48 25.66 12.22 -19.15
C VAL A 48 24.97 13.22 -18.22
N GLY A 49 25.35 13.24 -16.94
CA GLY A 49 24.77 14.15 -15.95
C GLY A 49 24.96 15.63 -16.28
N ALA A 50 25.98 15.97 -17.07
CA ALA A 50 26.22 17.33 -17.55
C ALA A 50 25.16 17.82 -18.56
N LEU A 51 24.39 16.90 -19.17
CA LEU A 51 23.30 17.21 -20.08
C LEU A 51 21.95 17.42 -19.37
N LEU A 52 21.89 17.16 -18.05
CA LEU A 52 20.68 17.22 -17.25
C LEU A 52 20.62 18.52 -16.41
N PRO A 53 19.42 18.94 -15.92
CA PRO A 53 19.22 20.23 -15.27
C PRO A 53 19.89 20.45 -13.89
N GLY A 54 20.90 19.66 -13.52
CA GLY A 54 21.69 19.85 -12.30
C GLY A 54 21.16 19.13 -11.05
N HIS A 55 21.55 19.64 -9.87
CA HIS A 55 21.36 18.97 -8.56
C HIS A 55 19.90 18.86 -8.12
N ASP A 56 19.09 19.90 -8.33
CA ASP A 56 17.66 19.92 -7.95
C ASP A 56 16.84 18.88 -8.74
N PHE A 57 17.25 18.58 -9.98
CA PHE A 57 16.64 17.54 -10.80
C PHE A 57 16.82 16.14 -10.18
N PHE A 58 18.00 15.84 -9.62
CA PHE A 58 18.25 14.56 -8.95
C PHE A 58 17.30 14.35 -7.77
N TYR A 59 17.15 15.33 -6.89
CA TYR A 59 16.30 15.17 -5.70
C TYR A 59 14.81 15.14 -6.04
N SER A 60 14.39 15.90 -7.04
CA SER A 60 13.01 15.85 -7.54
C SER A 60 12.70 14.49 -8.15
N ALA A 61 13.58 13.97 -8.99
CA ALA A 61 13.46 12.63 -9.55
C ALA A 61 13.50 11.54 -8.47
N LEU A 62 14.30 11.72 -7.41
CA LEU A 62 14.40 10.77 -6.30
C LEU A 62 13.11 10.72 -5.50
N ALA A 63 12.55 11.88 -5.15
CA ALA A 63 11.26 11.98 -4.48
C ALA A 63 10.17 11.27 -5.30
N LEU A 64 10.02 11.63 -6.58
CA LEU A 64 9.01 11.03 -7.46
C LEU A 64 9.22 9.54 -7.69
N HIS A 65 10.47 9.07 -7.81
CA HIS A 65 10.77 7.64 -7.89
C HIS A 65 10.24 6.91 -6.65
N VAL A 66 10.57 7.40 -5.45
CA VAL A 66 10.16 6.80 -4.18
C VAL A 66 8.65 6.86 -4.01
N ASP A 67 8.01 8.01 -4.23
CA ASP A 67 6.56 8.14 -4.10
C ASP A 67 5.81 7.21 -5.07
N LEU A 68 6.23 7.14 -6.33
CA LEU A 68 5.58 6.29 -7.32
C LEU A 68 5.80 4.79 -7.07
N SER A 69 6.99 4.38 -6.58
CA SER A 69 7.32 2.98 -6.32
C SER A 69 6.83 2.48 -4.97
N VAL A 70 6.96 3.26 -3.89
CA VAL A 70 6.68 2.80 -2.52
C VAL A 70 5.28 3.16 -2.07
N ILE A 71 4.71 4.27 -2.56
CA ILE A 71 3.37 4.72 -2.15
C ILE A 71 2.34 4.36 -3.22
N VAL A 72 2.51 4.89 -4.44
CA VAL A 72 1.48 4.77 -5.49
C VAL A 72 1.35 3.33 -5.97
N TRP A 73 2.45 2.68 -6.35
CA TRP A 73 2.44 1.29 -6.79
C TRP A 73 1.87 0.35 -5.72
N VAL A 74 2.38 0.41 -4.48
CA VAL A 74 1.95 -0.53 -3.43
C VAL A 74 0.46 -0.36 -3.13
N LEU A 75 -0.01 0.87 -2.90
CA LEU A 75 -1.40 1.12 -2.54
C LEU A 75 -2.37 0.91 -3.70
N ALA A 76 -1.94 1.13 -4.95
CA ALA A 76 -2.74 0.78 -6.12
C ALA A 76 -2.84 -0.75 -6.31
N ALA A 77 -1.74 -1.48 -6.13
CA ALA A 77 -1.74 -2.95 -6.16
C ALA A 77 -2.59 -3.52 -5.00
N GLY A 78 -2.46 -2.96 -3.79
CA GLY A 78 -3.30 -3.26 -2.64
C GLY A 78 -4.78 -2.98 -2.93
N SER A 79 -5.09 -1.85 -3.59
CA SER A 79 -6.46 -1.51 -4.02
C SER A 79 -7.04 -2.50 -5.03
N ALA A 80 -6.21 -3.14 -5.86
CA ALA A 80 -6.65 -4.25 -6.69
C ALA A 80 -7.06 -5.48 -5.83
N LEU A 81 -6.28 -5.81 -4.79
CA LEU A 81 -6.64 -6.87 -3.84
C LEU A 81 -7.92 -6.54 -3.05
N LEU A 82 -8.08 -5.28 -2.63
CA LEU A 82 -9.30 -4.76 -2.00
C LEU A 82 -10.53 -4.92 -2.91
N ALA A 83 -10.37 -4.61 -4.20
CA ALA A 83 -11.42 -4.76 -5.21
C ALA A 83 -11.79 -6.24 -5.44
N LEU A 84 -10.82 -7.15 -5.50
CA LEU A 84 -11.05 -8.59 -5.66
C LEU A 84 -11.77 -9.20 -4.46
N ALA A 85 -11.35 -8.84 -3.24
CA ALA A 85 -11.95 -9.38 -2.02
C ALA A 85 -13.38 -8.86 -1.81
N SER A 86 -13.67 -7.64 -2.26
CA SER A 86 -14.95 -6.97 -1.97
C SER A 86 -16.09 -7.39 -2.91
N PRO A 87 -17.34 -7.44 -2.39
CA PRO A 87 -18.51 -7.64 -3.25
C PRO A 87 -18.67 -6.47 -4.25
N PRO A 88 -19.41 -6.64 -5.36
CA PRO A 88 -19.55 -5.63 -6.42
C PRO A 88 -20.41 -4.43 -6.01
N ARG A 89 -21.06 -4.49 -4.83
CA ARG A 89 -21.86 -3.39 -4.28
C ARG A 89 -21.02 -2.12 -4.17
N ALA A 90 -21.59 -0.98 -4.53
CA ALA A 90 -20.89 0.31 -4.56
C ALA A 90 -19.57 0.29 -5.36
N ALA A 91 -19.48 -0.47 -6.46
CA ALA A 91 -18.30 -0.47 -7.34
C ALA A 91 -17.97 0.92 -7.90
N TRP A 92 -18.98 1.79 -8.06
CA TRP A 92 -18.80 3.19 -8.47
C TRP A 92 -17.84 3.96 -7.56
N VAL A 93 -17.83 3.69 -6.24
CA VAL A 93 -16.88 4.30 -5.29
C VAL A 93 -15.45 3.91 -5.66
N GLY A 94 -15.25 2.65 -6.06
CA GLY A 94 -13.93 2.17 -6.45
C GLY A 94 -13.44 2.75 -7.77
N TRP A 95 -14.34 2.99 -8.73
CA TRP A 95 -14.01 3.68 -9.98
C TRP A 95 -13.73 5.17 -9.77
N LEU A 96 -14.52 5.84 -8.93
CA LEU A 96 -14.27 7.23 -8.55
C LEU A 96 -12.92 7.37 -7.82
N ALA A 97 -12.64 6.46 -6.87
CA ALA A 97 -11.35 6.40 -6.20
C ALA A 97 -10.21 6.15 -7.19
N LEU A 98 -10.40 5.30 -8.21
CA LEU A 98 -9.38 5.09 -9.25
C LEU A 98 -9.11 6.38 -10.03
N ALA A 99 -10.16 7.08 -10.48
CA ALA A 99 -10.01 8.35 -11.19
C ALA A 99 -9.29 9.39 -10.32
N LEU A 100 -9.64 9.47 -9.04
CA LEU A 100 -8.99 10.36 -8.08
C LEU A 100 -7.51 9.98 -7.86
N GLY A 101 -7.20 8.69 -7.77
CA GLY A 101 -5.84 8.17 -7.60
C GLY A 101 -4.96 8.43 -8.82
N VAL A 102 -5.48 8.20 -10.03
CA VAL A 102 -4.78 8.51 -11.29
C VAL A 102 -4.53 10.02 -11.40
N GLY A 103 -5.55 10.84 -11.15
CA GLY A 103 -5.41 12.29 -11.14
C GLY A 103 -4.38 12.77 -10.10
N GLY A 104 -4.40 12.17 -8.91
CA GLY A 104 -3.44 12.45 -7.85
C GLY A 104 -2.00 12.15 -8.26
N ALA A 105 -1.75 10.97 -8.82
CA ALA A 105 -0.42 10.59 -9.32
C ALA A 105 0.07 11.48 -10.46
N ILE A 106 -0.82 11.92 -11.37
CA ILE A 106 -0.48 12.88 -12.42
C ILE A 106 -0.06 14.22 -11.80
N LEU A 107 -0.83 14.74 -10.85
CA LEU A 107 -0.51 16.01 -10.17
C LEU A 107 0.81 15.91 -9.39
N MET A 108 1.10 14.78 -8.75
CA MET A 108 2.41 14.51 -8.13
C MET A 108 3.53 14.59 -9.16
N ALA A 109 3.39 13.93 -10.32
CA ALA A 109 4.39 13.97 -11.39
C ALA A 109 4.58 15.38 -12.01
N LEU A 110 3.55 16.22 -11.98
CA LEU A 110 3.63 17.63 -12.37
C LEU A 110 4.22 18.54 -11.27
N GLY A 111 4.47 18.00 -10.07
CA GLY A 111 5.04 18.71 -8.93
C GLY A 111 6.27 19.58 -9.23
N PRO A 112 7.22 19.14 -10.09
CA PRO A 112 8.39 19.93 -10.49
C PRO A 112 8.12 21.12 -11.44
N LEU A 113 6.90 21.33 -11.95
CA LEU A 113 6.62 22.31 -13.01
C LEU A 113 5.94 23.60 -12.49
N PRO A 114 6.40 24.81 -12.89
CA PRO A 114 7.78 25.22 -13.17
C PRO A 114 8.32 26.16 -12.08
N GLY A 115 9.46 25.78 -11.47
CA GLY A 115 10.20 26.58 -10.50
C GLY A 115 11.22 25.74 -9.74
N GLN A 116 12.16 26.37 -9.03
CA GLN A 116 12.95 25.65 -8.02
C GLN A 116 11.97 25.08 -6.99
N VAL A 117 11.87 23.76 -6.91
CA VAL A 117 10.99 23.10 -5.95
C VAL A 117 11.83 22.63 -4.77
N GLU A 118 11.52 23.18 -3.60
CA GLU A 118 12.12 22.70 -2.35
C GLU A 118 11.75 21.24 -2.15
N VAL A 119 12.77 20.38 -2.09
CA VAL A 119 12.61 18.93 -1.86
C VAL A 119 12.84 18.65 -0.38
N LEU A 120 11.76 18.30 0.31
CA LEU A 120 11.78 17.94 1.72
C LEU A 120 11.94 16.43 1.82
N LYS A 121 13.12 16.00 2.26
CA LYS A 121 13.40 14.58 2.51
C LYS A 121 12.76 14.19 3.84
N SER A 122 11.94 13.14 3.82
CA SER A 122 11.41 12.49 5.01
C SER A 122 11.74 11.00 4.95
N ASN A 123 11.77 10.34 6.11
CA ASN A 123 11.96 8.90 6.20
C ASN A 123 10.82 8.08 5.55
N TYR A 124 9.66 8.70 5.28
CA TYR A 124 8.48 7.99 4.75
C TYR A 124 7.97 8.55 3.43
N VAL A 125 7.54 9.82 3.41
CA VAL A 125 6.97 10.46 2.23
C VAL A 125 7.80 11.69 1.90
N PRO A 126 8.71 11.61 0.90
CA PRO A 126 9.37 12.79 0.36
C PRO A 126 8.33 13.80 -0.13
N VAL A 127 8.57 15.09 0.09
CA VAL A 127 7.64 16.13 -0.36
C VAL A 127 8.32 17.09 -1.29
N LEU A 128 7.76 17.23 -2.49
CA LEU A 128 8.01 18.40 -3.33
C LEU A 128 7.08 19.51 -2.85
N ARG A 129 7.64 20.61 -2.33
CA ARG A 129 6.83 21.72 -1.80
C ARG A 129 6.25 22.57 -2.93
N SER A 130 5.30 22.00 -3.66
CA SER A 130 4.52 22.66 -4.68
C SER A 130 3.05 22.29 -4.56
N TRP A 131 2.16 23.21 -4.94
CA TRP A 131 0.72 22.96 -4.89
C TRP A 131 0.29 21.72 -5.70
N PRO A 132 0.77 21.50 -6.94
CA PRO A 132 0.42 20.29 -7.69
C PRO A 132 0.79 19.02 -6.93
N PHE A 133 1.99 18.96 -6.36
CA PHE A 133 2.43 17.78 -5.62
C PHE A 133 1.59 17.52 -4.38
N LEU A 134 1.38 18.54 -3.53
CA LEU A 134 0.61 18.39 -2.28
C LEU A 134 -0.86 18.05 -2.56
N ALA A 135 -1.47 18.68 -3.57
CA ALA A 135 -2.83 18.35 -4.01
C ALA A 135 -2.88 16.91 -4.54
N GLY A 136 -1.89 16.50 -5.33
CA GLY A 136 -1.80 15.16 -5.87
C GLY A 136 -1.66 14.08 -4.79
N LEU A 137 -0.79 14.33 -3.80
CA LEU A 137 -0.59 13.44 -2.65
C LEU A 137 -1.87 13.32 -1.82
N GLY A 138 -2.56 14.42 -1.54
CA GLY A 138 -3.84 14.42 -0.84
C GLY A 138 -4.94 13.68 -1.61
N MET A 139 -5.04 13.90 -2.92
CA MET A 139 -5.98 13.19 -3.80
C MET A 139 -5.71 11.68 -3.82
N PHE A 140 -4.45 11.28 -3.96
CA PHE A 140 -4.08 9.86 -3.95
C PHE A 140 -4.36 9.20 -2.59
N GLY A 141 -4.04 9.89 -1.48
CA GLY A 141 -4.37 9.42 -0.13
C GLY A 141 -5.87 9.24 0.07
N ALA A 142 -6.68 10.19 -0.39
CA ALA A 142 -8.15 10.09 -0.34
C ALA A 142 -8.69 8.94 -1.20
N ALA A 143 -8.07 8.66 -2.35
CA ALA A 143 -8.42 7.51 -3.19
C ALA A 143 -8.17 6.18 -2.47
N ALA A 144 -6.97 6.01 -1.88
CA ALA A 144 -6.62 4.82 -1.12
C ALA A 144 -7.54 4.63 0.10
N ALA A 145 -7.81 5.71 0.85
CA ALA A 145 -8.73 5.68 1.99
C ALA A 145 -10.16 5.33 1.56
N SER A 146 -10.63 5.81 0.41
CA SER A 146 -11.96 5.47 -0.13
C SER A 146 -12.08 3.99 -0.48
N MET A 147 -11.05 3.42 -1.10
CA MET A 147 -10.99 1.98 -1.39
C MET A 147 -10.97 1.13 -0.12
N ALA A 148 -10.17 1.55 0.87
CA ALA A 148 -10.09 0.89 2.15
C ALA A 148 -11.43 0.96 2.91
N LEU A 149 -12.08 2.13 2.95
CA LEU A 149 -13.38 2.34 3.58
C LEU A 149 -14.46 1.48 2.93
N ARG A 150 -14.52 1.46 1.59
CA ARG A 150 -15.42 0.60 0.84
C ARG A 150 -15.25 -0.86 1.24
N THR A 151 -14.00 -1.32 1.36
CA THR A 151 -13.69 -2.69 1.74
C THR A 151 -14.12 -2.98 3.18
N VAL A 152 -13.75 -2.13 4.13
CA VAL A 152 -14.13 -2.28 5.55
C VAL A 152 -15.66 -2.32 5.72
N ALA A 153 -16.38 -1.46 5.00
CA ALA A 153 -17.84 -1.38 5.07
C ALA A 153 -18.53 -2.64 4.50
N LEU A 154 -17.99 -3.23 3.43
CA LEU A 154 -18.69 -4.24 2.63
C LEU A 154 -18.16 -5.67 2.77
N LEU A 155 -16.85 -5.85 2.99
CA LEU A 155 -16.23 -7.16 3.14
C LEU A 155 -16.63 -7.79 4.49
N ARG A 156 -16.90 -9.09 4.48
CA ARG A 156 -17.22 -9.89 5.66
C ARG A 156 -16.30 -11.11 5.68
N PRO A 157 -15.01 -10.96 6.06
CA PRO A 157 -13.99 -11.99 5.86
C PRO A 157 -14.28 -13.28 6.64
N TRP A 158 -15.01 -13.21 7.76
CA TRP A 158 -15.45 -14.38 8.54
C TRP A 158 -16.43 -15.29 7.79
N LYS A 159 -17.14 -14.78 6.78
CA LYS A 159 -18.03 -15.58 5.93
C LYS A 159 -17.28 -16.34 4.82
N ALA A 160 -15.99 -16.03 4.59
CA ALA A 160 -15.18 -16.74 3.61
C ALA A 160 -14.97 -18.20 4.01
N GLU A 161 -14.75 -19.06 3.02
CA GLU A 161 -14.41 -20.46 3.24
C GLU A 161 -13.11 -20.60 4.06
N ALA A 162 -12.97 -21.70 4.78
CA ALA A 162 -11.86 -21.87 5.72
C ALA A 162 -10.46 -21.77 5.08
N GLY A 163 -10.33 -22.12 3.79
CA GLY A 163 -9.08 -22.01 3.02
C GLY A 163 -8.75 -20.58 2.60
N GLU A 164 -9.75 -19.77 2.24
CA GLU A 164 -9.57 -18.39 1.76
C GLU A 164 -9.54 -17.36 2.90
N ARG A 165 -10.16 -17.70 4.03
CA ARG A 165 -10.33 -16.81 5.19
C ARG A 165 -9.05 -16.12 5.66
N PRO A 166 -7.88 -16.78 5.73
CA PRO A 166 -6.65 -16.11 6.15
C PRO A 166 -6.27 -14.94 5.22
N ALA A 167 -6.32 -15.14 3.91
CA ALA A 167 -6.03 -14.08 2.93
C ALA A 167 -7.07 -12.95 3.01
N MET A 168 -8.35 -13.29 3.15
CA MET A 168 -9.42 -12.30 3.30
C MET A 168 -9.27 -11.46 4.58
N LEU A 169 -8.83 -12.06 5.68
CA LEU A 169 -8.52 -11.33 6.92
C LEU A 169 -7.28 -10.45 6.78
N ALA A 170 -6.24 -10.88 6.05
CA ALA A 170 -5.07 -10.05 5.76
C ALA A 170 -5.46 -8.82 4.93
N VAL A 171 -6.26 -8.99 3.87
CA VAL A 171 -6.80 -7.85 3.08
C VAL A 171 -7.65 -6.92 3.94
N TYR A 172 -8.50 -7.46 4.82
CA TYR A 172 -9.33 -6.66 5.70
C TYR A 172 -8.50 -5.88 6.73
N GLY A 173 -7.46 -6.50 7.29
CA GLY A 173 -6.50 -5.83 8.17
C GLY A 173 -5.72 -4.74 7.46
N ALA A 174 -5.24 -4.99 6.23
CA ALA A 174 -4.57 -3.98 5.41
C ALA A 174 -5.48 -2.78 5.13
N ALA A 175 -6.76 -3.02 4.84
CA ALA A 175 -7.75 -1.95 4.67
C ALA A 175 -7.89 -1.09 5.94
N TRP A 176 -7.99 -1.71 7.11
CA TRP A 176 -7.96 -0.98 8.38
C TRP A 176 -6.66 -0.20 8.59
N GLY A 177 -5.52 -0.76 8.22
CA GLY A 177 -4.23 -0.07 8.28
C GLY A 177 -4.20 1.18 7.41
N VAL A 178 -4.68 1.11 6.17
CA VAL A 178 -4.78 2.29 5.29
C VAL A 178 -5.70 3.36 5.90
N LEU A 179 -6.84 2.97 6.49
CA LEU A 179 -7.72 3.93 7.17
C LEU A 179 -7.08 4.56 8.40
N LEU A 180 -6.41 3.77 9.23
CA LEU A 180 -5.70 4.27 10.42
C LEU A 180 -4.56 5.21 10.03
N ALA A 181 -3.84 4.92 8.94
CA ALA A 181 -2.81 5.80 8.41
C ALA A 181 -3.42 7.13 7.93
N ALA A 182 -4.54 7.09 7.20
CA ALA A 182 -5.23 8.30 6.75
C ALA A 182 -5.77 9.13 7.93
N LEU A 183 -6.32 8.49 8.95
CA LEU A 183 -6.77 9.14 10.19
C LEU A 183 -5.58 9.76 10.95
N ALA A 184 -4.48 9.02 11.09
CA ALA A 184 -3.26 9.53 11.74
C ALA A 184 -2.67 10.72 10.98
N ALA A 185 -2.70 10.71 9.64
CA ALA A 185 -2.24 11.82 8.82
C ALA A 185 -3.15 13.05 8.97
N GLY A 186 -4.47 12.86 8.95
CA GLY A 186 -5.43 13.94 9.18
C GLY A 186 -5.32 14.53 10.60
N TRP A 187 -5.16 13.65 11.60
CA TRP A 187 -4.95 14.04 12.99
C TRP A 187 -3.63 14.82 13.18
N GLY A 188 -2.54 14.33 12.59
CA GLY A 188 -1.25 15.01 12.57
C GLY A 188 -1.33 16.37 11.87
N PHE A 189 -2.03 16.45 10.74
CA PHE A 189 -2.21 17.70 9.99
C PHE A 189 -2.89 18.78 10.83
N VAL A 190 -3.86 18.41 11.66
CA VAL A 190 -4.60 19.34 12.54
C VAL A 190 -3.78 19.73 13.78
N LEU A 191 -3.06 18.80 14.39
CA LEU A 191 -2.42 19.02 15.69
C LEU A 191 -0.96 19.43 15.65
N ILE A 192 -0.22 19.11 14.59
CA ILE A 192 1.20 19.49 14.47
C ILE A 192 1.27 20.99 14.17
N PRO A 193 2.00 21.78 14.98
CA PRO A 193 2.09 23.22 14.75
C PRO A 193 2.71 23.55 13.39
N GLY A 194 2.01 24.34 12.57
CA GLY A 194 2.51 24.82 11.28
C GLY A 194 3.67 25.83 11.36
N ILE A 195 4.06 26.23 12.59
CA ILE A 195 5.21 27.09 12.85
C ILE A 195 6.54 26.33 12.79
N LEU A 196 6.51 24.99 12.77
CA LEU A 196 7.70 24.17 12.63
C LEU A 196 8.35 24.37 11.27
N GLU A 197 9.68 24.25 11.22
CA GLU A 197 10.42 24.20 9.97
C GLU A 197 9.86 23.12 9.04
N PRO A 198 9.73 23.37 7.72
CA PRO A 198 9.00 22.48 6.81
C PRO A 198 9.49 21.03 6.82
N ALA A 199 10.81 20.81 6.83
CA ALA A 199 11.39 19.49 6.91
C ALA A 199 10.97 18.76 8.21
N ALA A 200 10.99 19.46 9.35
CA ALA A 200 10.56 18.90 10.63
C ALA A 200 9.05 18.64 10.66
N TYR A 201 8.24 19.55 10.09
CA TYR A 201 6.80 19.40 9.99
C TYR A 201 6.40 18.13 9.24
N PHE A 202 6.90 17.95 8.01
CA PHE A 202 6.56 16.78 7.19
C PHE A 202 7.14 15.48 7.74
N GLU A 203 8.32 15.53 8.34
CA GLU A 203 8.90 14.39 9.04
C GLU A 203 8.01 13.92 10.20
N MET A 204 7.47 14.85 11.00
CA MET A 204 6.53 14.51 12.07
C MET A 204 5.17 14.05 11.51
N LEU A 205 4.66 14.72 10.48
CA LEU A 205 3.37 14.42 9.87
C LEU A 205 3.32 12.99 9.31
N PHE A 206 4.39 12.57 8.64
CA PHE A 206 4.43 11.27 7.98
C PHE A 206 5.05 10.15 8.81
N TRP A 207 5.60 10.43 10.01
CA TRP A 207 6.17 9.40 10.87
C TRP A 207 5.15 8.32 11.20
N GLY A 208 4.09 8.64 11.95
CA GLY A 208 3.06 7.68 12.32
C GLY A 208 2.37 7.02 11.12
N PRO A 209 1.79 7.80 10.19
CA PRO A 209 1.15 7.26 8.99
C PRO A 209 2.06 6.34 8.17
N GLY A 210 3.34 6.69 8.03
CA GLY A 210 4.32 5.90 7.31
C GLY A 210 4.55 4.51 7.93
N HIS A 211 4.71 4.43 9.25
CA HIS A 211 4.84 3.13 9.94
C HIS A 211 3.56 2.30 9.80
N ILE A 212 2.37 2.93 9.93
CA ILE A 212 1.09 2.24 9.76
C ILE A 212 0.93 1.70 8.33
N LEU A 213 1.33 2.49 7.32
CA LEU A 213 1.32 2.04 5.92
C LEU A 213 2.28 0.89 5.67
N GLN A 214 3.46 0.85 6.31
CA GLN A 214 4.36 -0.31 6.20
C GLN A 214 3.73 -1.59 6.75
N LEU A 215 2.99 -1.52 7.88
CA LEU A 215 2.21 -2.65 8.38
C LEU A 215 1.09 -3.04 7.40
N ALA A 216 0.38 -2.08 6.81
CA ALA A 216 -0.65 -2.34 5.80
C ALA A 216 -0.06 -3.01 4.54
N ASN A 217 1.10 -2.55 4.09
CA ASN A 217 1.81 -3.08 2.93
C ASN A 217 2.27 -4.53 3.16
N MET A 218 2.80 -4.83 4.35
CA MET A 218 3.08 -6.21 4.77
C MET A 218 1.83 -7.08 4.69
N LEU A 219 0.68 -6.61 5.17
CA LEU A 219 -0.58 -7.36 5.12
C LEU A 219 -1.09 -7.56 3.68
N PHE A 220 -0.93 -6.59 2.79
CA PHE A 220 -1.22 -6.77 1.36
C PHE A 220 -0.34 -7.84 0.73
N MET A 221 0.97 -7.82 1.03
CA MET A 221 1.91 -8.83 0.53
C MET A 221 1.58 -10.22 1.07
N LEU A 222 1.28 -10.33 2.37
CA LEU A 222 0.86 -11.58 3.00
C LEU A 222 -0.43 -12.12 2.38
N ALA A 223 -1.42 -11.26 2.10
CA ALA A 223 -2.63 -11.66 1.41
C ALA A 223 -2.34 -12.24 0.03
N ALA A 224 -1.48 -11.58 -0.76
CA ALA A 224 -1.07 -12.06 -2.08
C ALA A 224 -0.36 -13.43 -1.99
N TRP A 225 0.57 -13.60 -1.04
CA TRP A 225 1.25 -14.88 -0.83
C TRP A 225 0.29 -15.99 -0.41
N LEU A 226 -0.64 -15.72 0.49
CA LEU A 226 -1.66 -16.68 0.91
C LEU A 226 -2.57 -17.07 -0.26
N TRP A 227 -2.95 -16.13 -1.14
CA TRP A 227 -3.69 -16.46 -2.35
C TRP A 227 -2.88 -17.30 -3.34
N LEU A 228 -1.61 -16.96 -3.58
CA LEU A 228 -0.73 -17.71 -4.47
C LEU A 228 -0.43 -19.12 -3.95
N ALA A 229 -0.23 -19.28 -2.64
CA ALA A 229 0.01 -20.57 -2.00
C ALA A 229 -1.20 -21.52 -2.12
N ASN A 230 -2.42 -20.96 -2.14
CA ASN A 230 -3.67 -21.71 -2.31
C ASN A 230 -4.13 -21.80 -3.78
N ALA A 231 -3.42 -21.19 -4.73
CA ALA A 231 -3.77 -21.27 -6.14
C ALA A 231 -3.52 -22.69 -6.67
N PRO A 232 -4.48 -23.31 -7.38
CA PRO A 232 -4.28 -24.63 -7.98
C PRO A 232 -3.11 -24.59 -8.98
N ALA A 233 -2.27 -25.63 -8.98
CA ALA A 233 -1.22 -25.76 -9.98
C ALA A 233 -1.82 -25.79 -11.39
N ARG A 234 -1.14 -25.16 -12.37
CA ARG A 234 -1.60 -25.21 -13.76
C ARG A 234 -1.63 -26.67 -14.21
N GLY A 235 -2.80 -27.12 -14.68
CA GLY A 235 -2.99 -28.47 -15.26
C GLY A 235 -3.50 -29.56 -14.30
N THR A 236 -3.74 -29.27 -13.02
CA THR A 236 -4.34 -30.27 -12.11
C THR A 236 -5.88 -30.31 -12.26
N PRO A 237 -6.50 -31.49 -12.44
CA PRO A 237 -7.95 -31.65 -12.44
C PRO A 237 -8.58 -31.14 -11.14
N PRO A 238 -9.82 -30.60 -11.17
CA PRO A 238 -10.50 -30.06 -9.97
C PRO A 238 -10.73 -31.09 -8.84
N ASP A 239 -10.59 -32.39 -9.12
CA ASP A 239 -10.95 -33.51 -8.23
C ASP A 239 -9.82 -33.92 -7.26
N THR A 240 -8.56 -33.62 -7.57
CA THR A 240 -7.45 -34.02 -6.69
C THR A 240 -7.36 -33.11 -5.47
N ARG A 241 -8.07 -33.49 -4.41
CA ARG A 241 -8.11 -32.87 -3.07
C ARG A 241 -6.80 -32.93 -2.29
N THR A 242 -5.71 -33.41 -2.89
CA THR A 242 -4.36 -33.31 -2.35
C THR A 242 -3.76 -31.99 -2.81
N SER A 243 -3.71 -31.06 -1.86
CA SER A 243 -3.11 -29.73 -1.88
C SER A 243 -1.73 -29.64 -2.56
N SER A 244 -1.70 -29.56 -3.89
CA SER A 244 -0.51 -29.15 -4.64
C SER A 244 -0.74 -27.76 -5.22
N GLY A 245 -0.89 -26.76 -4.34
CA GLY A 245 -0.72 -25.36 -4.75
C GLY A 245 0.73 -25.10 -5.17
N LEU A 246 1.01 -23.94 -5.76
CA LEU A 246 2.37 -23.54 -6.16
C LEU A 246 3.42 -23.75 -5.05
N GLY A 247 3.04 -23.65 -3.76
CA GLY A 247 3.94 -23.96 -2.64
C GLY A 247 4.45 -25.42 -2.62
N ALA A 248 3.58 -26.40 -2.91
CA ALA A 248 3.97 -27.81 -2.96
C ALA A 248 4.91 -28.12 -4.15
N ALA A 249 4.73 -27.43 -5.28
CA ALA A 249 5.57 -27.59 -6.46
C ALA A 249 7.00 -27.04 -6.27
N TRP A 250 7.20 -26.11 -5.33
CA TRP A 250 8.51 -25.49 -5.05
C TRP A 250 9.20 -26.05 -3.80
N GLY A 251 8.66 -27.11 -3.18
CA GLY A 251 9.21 -27.65 -1.92
C GLY A 251 9.15 -26.67 -0.74
N LEU A 252 8.55 -25.48 -0.95
CA LEU A 252 8.20 -24.56 0.09
C LEU A 252 7.01 -25.19 0.79
N ALA A 253 7.29 -25.95 1.84
CA ALA A 253 6.36 -26.04 2.94
C ALA A 253 6.11 -24.60 3.41
N ALA A 254 5.18 -23.89 2.74
CA ALA A 254 4.31 -22.98 3.44
C ALA A 254 3.91 -23.71 4.72
N PRO A 255 3.71 -23.05 5.86
CA PRO A 255 3.17 -23.71 7.03
C PRO A 255 1.72 -24.10 6.66
N ALA A 256 1.59 -25.18 5.90
CA ALA A 256 0.50 -25.55 5.00
C ALA A 256 -0.47 -26.48 5.72
N GLY A 257 -0.48 -26.40 7.05
CA GLY A 257 -1.62 -26.75 7.86
C GLY A 257 -2.51 -25.53 8.05
N ARG A 258 -3.81 -25.76 8.25
CA ARG A 258 -4.78 -24.72 8.65
C ARG A 258 -4.35 -23.87 9.86
N TYR A 259 -3.42 -24.38 10.67
CA TYR A 259 -2.86 -23.71 11.84
C TYR A 259 -1.74 -22.72 11.49
N GLY A 260 -0.90 -23.03 10.50
CA GLY A 260 0.23 -22.20 10.12
C GLY A 260 -0.17 -20.85 9.54
N SER A 261 -1.13 -20.85 8.59
CA SER A 261 -1.66 -19.62 8.00
C SER A 261 -2.40 -18.73 9.01
N ARG A 262 -3.00 -19.31 10.05
CA ARG A 262 -3.64 -18.54 11.14
C ARG A 262 -2.63 -17.90 12.08
N VAL A 263 -1.55 -18.60 12.40
CA VAL A 263 -0.46 -18.05 13.22
C VAL A 263 0.24 -16.91 12.49
N VAL A 264 0.60 -17.11 11.22
CA VAL A 264 1.21 -16.05 10.39
C VAL A 264 0.29 -14.83 10.26
N LEU A 265 -1.00 -15.04 10.03
CA LEU A 265 -1.96 -13.95 10.00
C LEU A 265 -2.07 -13.23 11.34
N PHE A 266 -2.19 -13.96 12.45
CA PHE A 266 -2.30 -13.35 13.77
C PHE A 266 -1.07 -12.48 14.06
N LEU A 267 0.12 -13.00 13.78
CA LEU A 267 1.37 -12.28 13.96
C LEU A 267 1.48 -11.06 13.04
N GLY A 268 0.89 -11.10 11.84
CA GLY A 268 0.86 -9.94 10.92
C GLY A 268 -0.16 -8.87 11.30
N VAL A 269 -1.32 -9.26 11.86
CA VAL A 269 -2.40 -8.33 12.24
C VAL A 269 -2.18 -7.74 13.63
N PHE A 270 -1.54 -8.49 14.53
CA PHE A 270 -1.35 -8.08 15.93
C PHE A 270 -0.68 -6.71 16.11
N PRO A 271 0.41 -6.36 15.38
CA PRO A 271 1.01 -5.04 15.48
C PRO A 271 0.03 -3.90 15.16
N LEU A 272 -0.90 -4.13 14.23
CA LEU A 272 -1.89 -3.12 13.86
C LEU A 272 -2.86 -2.80 15.01
N LEU A 273 -3.08 -3.75 15.94
CA LEU A 273 -3.93 -3.54 17.12
C LEU A 273 -3.30 -2.58 18.15
N ALA A 274 -1.97 -2.43 18.13
CA ALA A 274 -1.27 -1.47 18.99
C ALA A 274 -1.37 -0.02 18.48
N VAL A 275 -1.70 0.18 17.19
CA VAL A 275 -1.73 1.51 16.55
C VAL A 275 -2.72 2.46 17.24
N PRO A 276 -4.00 2.10 17.48
CA PRO A 276 -4.92 3.01 18.16
C PRO A 276 -4.41 3.43 19.54
N ALA A 277 -3.80 2.51 20.30
CA ALA A 277 -3.26 2.83 21.61
C ALA A 277 -2.14 3.89 21.52
N LEU A 278 -1.23 3.78 20.55
CA LEU A 278 -0.20 4.80 20.31
C LEU A 278 -0.79 6.14 19.88
N LEU A 279 -1.78 6.13 18.98
CA LEU A 279 -2.44 7.35 18.51
C LEU A 279 -3.20 8.09 19.63
N PHE A 280 -3.77 7.36 20.60
CA PHE A 280 -4.46 7.94 21.76
C PHE A 280 -3.51 8.34 22.89
N ALA A 281 -2.43 7.58 23.12
CA ALA A 281 -1.55 7.79 24.26
C ALA A 281 -0.61 8.98 24.09
N TYR A 282 -0.19 9.29 22.86
CA TYR A 282 0.87 10.25 22.60
C TYR A 282 0.49 11.29 21.53
N PRO A 283 0.80 12.59 21.75
CA PRO A 283 0.64 13.61 20.72
C PRO A 283 1.52 13.31 19.49
N PRO A 284 1.07 13.58 18.24
CA PRO A 284 1.84 13.26 17.03
C PRO A 284 3.24 13.89 16.94
N ALA A 285 3.44 15.05 17.58
CA ALA A 285 4.73 15.75 17.61
C ALA A 285 5.64 15.34 18.78
N SER A 286 5.23 14.39 19.63
CA SER A 286 5.99 13.98 20.81
C SER A 286 7.10 12.98 20.49
N ALA A 287 8.11 12.92 21.34
CA ALA A 287 9.21 11.95 21.21
C ALA A 287 8.70 10.52 21.45
N GLU A 288 7.78 10.35 22.41
CA GLU A 288 7.17 9.09 22.78
C GLU A 288 6.34 8.50 21.63
N PHE A 289 5.65 9.35 20.86
CA PHE A 289 4.97 8.93 19.63
C PHE A 289 5.97 8.35 18.63
N LYS A 290 7.10 9.04 18.41
CA LYS A 290 8.12 8.55 17.50
C LYS A 290 8.72 7.22 17.95
N THR A 291 9.16 7.15 19.19
CA THR A 291 9.74 5.95 19.80
C THR A 291 8.75 4.78 19.81
N GLY A 292 7.48 5.03 20.14
CA GLY A 292 6.43 4.01 20.16
C GLY A 292 6.23 3.36 18.80
N PHE A 293 6.20 4.15 17.72
CA PHE A 293 6.12 3.60 16.36
C PHE A 293 7.42 2.89 15.94
N THR A 294 8.59 3.37 16.36
CA THR A 294 9.87 2.68 16.13
C THR A 294 9.91 1.32 16.79
N GLU A 295 9.50 1.22 18.06
CA GLU A 295 9.43 -0.07 18.77
C GLU A 295 8.36 -0.97 18.15
N LEU A 296 7.21 -0.42 17.76
CA LEU A 296 6.17 -1.18 17.06
C LEU A 296 6.73 -1.85 15.80
N MET A 297 7.55 -1.13 15.02
CA MET A 297 8.16 -1.72 13.82
C MET A 297 9.28 -2.71 14.16
N ARG A 298 10.14 -2.40 15.13
CA ARG A 298 11.19 -3.31 15.61
C ARG A 298 10.65 -4.71 15.92
N TRP A 299 9.48 -4.79 16.56
CA TRP A 299 8.87 -6.06 16.98
C TRP A 299 7.75 -6.56 16.07
N GLY A 300 7.20 -5.70 15.20
CA GLY A 300 5.99 -5.99 14.43
C GLY A 300 6.21 -6.26 12.94
N SER A 301 7.38 -5.95 12.37
CA SER A 301 7.60 -6.06 10.92
C SER A 301 8.35 -7.30 10.45
N TRP A 302 8.72 -8.20 11.37
CA TRP A 302 9.58 -9.36 11.07
C TRP A 302 8.99 -10.37 10.07
N LEU A 303 7.67 -10.38 9.85
CA LEU A 303 7.05 -11.25 8.84
C LEU A 303 7.33 -10.82 7.39
N ALA A 304 7.81 -9.59 7.20
CA ALA A 304 8.19 -9.03 5.90
C ALA A 304 9.70 -8.80 5.76
N ALA A 305 10.51 -9.14 6.78
CA ALA A 305 11.96 -9.00 6.80
C ALA A 305 12.65 -10.34 6.54
#